data_AF-A0A2N7DR76-F1
#
_entry.id   AF-A0A2N7DR76-F1
#
_cell.length_a   1.000
_cell.length_b   1.000
_cell.length_c   1.000
_cell.angle_alpha   90.00
_cell.angle_beta   90.00
_cell.angle_gamma   90.00
#
_symmetry.space_group_name_H-M   'P 1'
#
loop_
_entity.id
_entity.type
_entity.pdbx_description
1 polymer ?
#
loop_
_entity_poly.entity_id
_entity_poly.type
_entity_poly.pdbx_seq_one_letter_code
_entity_poly.pdbx_strand_id
1 'polypeptide(L)'
;MKKSPVALFISTILLTLTNAHASDTNTVIVEQEGGGHLVNLTQEGSDNQINLSQSGYYNTSMVIQQDYSNKVDLHQHNDDNVIVINQKGSNQGSGNSARVHQWGLNNTLSIEQDGNENKAYVEFDTFNSLITISQTGNNNAATAFADYFEKNTAIVTQEGDNNIAISHSDWGDSIAAVVQEGNSNYAWAYANDISNNVHINQTGDFNTARGVADLGEENDIDIEQVGNQHTANIYAEQGFWHGIGNNILAVSQTDQANSAMVRTLGHGNSVSINQGTSL
;
A
#
# COMPACT_ATOMS: atom_id res chain seq x y z
N MET A 1 6.24 -8.23 50.84
CA MET A 1 6.10 -8.66 49.44
C MET A 1 4.93 -7.89 48.83
N LYS A 2 5.22 -6.89 47.97
CA LYS A 2 4.16 -6.25 47.17
C LYS A 2 3.74 -7.27 46.11
N LYS A 3 2.49 -7.72 46.14
CA LYS A 3 1.90 -8.46 45.02
C LYS A 3 1.79 -7.47 43.86
N SER A 4 2.54 -7.69 42.79
CA SER A 4 2.25 -7.04 41.51
C SER A 4 0.86 -7.49 41.06
N PRO A 5 -0.04 -6.59 40.63
CA PRO A 5 -1.31 -7.02 40.05
C PRO A 5 -0.99 -7.77 38.75
N VAL A 6 -1.44 -9.02 38.69
CA VAL A 6 -1.50 -9.77 37.42
C VAL A 6 -2.54 -9.04 36.57
N ALA A 7 -2.09 -8.21 35.64
CA ALA A 7 -2.95 -7.71 34.59
C ALA A 7 -3.38 -8.92 33.74
N LEU A 8 -4.67 -9.22 33.76
CA LEU A 8 -5.28 -10.26 32.95
C LEU A 8 -5.38 -9.69 31.53
N PHE A 9 -4.32 -9.85 30.74
CA PHE A 9 -4.33 -9.46 29.33
C PHE A 9 -5.05 -10.53 28.53
N ILE A 10 -6.37 -10.42 28.40
CA ILE A 10 -7.19 -11.33 27.58
C ILE A 10 -7.06 -10.90 26.12
N SER A 11 -6.49 -11.75 25.27
CA SER A 11 -6.65 -11.63 23.82
C SER A 11 -8.00 -12.20 23.42
N THR A 12 -8.72 -11.51 22.54
CA THR A 12 -10.06 -11.90 22.07
C THR A 12 -10.01 -12.23 20.60
N ILE A 13 -10.49 -13.42 20.26
CA ILE A 13 -10.71 -13.85 18.87
C ILE A 13 -12.22 -13.96 18.67
N LEU A 14 -12.75 -13.22 17.70
CA LEU A 14 -14.08 -13.38 17.17
C LEU A 14 -13.96 -13.94 15.75
N LEU A 15 -14.49 -15.14 15.52
CA LEU A 15 -14.50 -15.79 14.22
C LEU A 15 -15.94 -16.08 13.81
N THR A 16 -16.32 -15.61 12.62
CA THR A 16 -17.61 -15.88 11.99
C THR A 16 -17.39 -16.57 10.65
N LEU A 17 -17.99 -17.75 10.46
CA LEU A 17 -17.98 -18.49 9.21
C LEU A 17 -19.43 -18.65 8.73
N THR A 18 -19.77 -18.13 7.55
CA THR A 18 -21.12 -18.23 6.99
C THR A 18 -21.09 -18.86 5.59
N ASN A 19 -22.14 -19.62 5.27
CA ASN A 19 -22.33 -20.39 4.02
C ASN A 19 -21.33 -21.53 3.80
N ALA A 20 -21.47 -22.61 4.58
CA ALA A 20 -20.83 -23.90 4.31
C ALA A 20 -21.75 -24.80 3.46
N HIS A 21 -21.59 -24.81 2.15
CA HIS A 21 -21.89 -25.97 1.30
C HIS A 21 -20.89 -27.09 1.61
N ALA A 22 -21.29 -28.35 1.38
CA ALA A 22 -20.51 -29.54 1.75
C ALA A 22 -19.15 -29.71 1.03
N SER A 23 -18.76 -28.76 0.16
CA SER A 23 -17.48 -28.70 -0.57
C SER A 23 -16.58 -27.54 -0.11
N ASP A 24 -16.99 -26.76 0.89
CA ASP A 24 -16.31 -25.51 1.22
C ASP A 24 -15.18 -25.74 2.22
N THR A 25 -13.94 -25.36 1.85
CA THR A 25 -12.73 -25.61 2.67
C THR A 25 -12.15 -24.35 3.31
N ASN A 26 -13.01 -23.42 3.73
CA ASN A 26 -12.55 -22.21 4.42
C ASN A 26 -11.63 -22.55 5.59
N THR A 27 -10.43 -21.98 5.59
CA THR A 27 -9.37 -22.27 6.56
C THR A 27 -8.96 -20.98 7.26
N VAL A 28 -9.01 -20.99 8.59
CA VAL A 28 -8.48 -19.91 9.44
C VAL A 28 -7.45 -20.50 10.39
N ILE A 29 -6.24 -19.93 10.37
CA ILE A 29 -5.18 -20.19 11.35
C ILE A 29 -4.86 -18.86 12.02
N VAL A 30 -4.94 -18.82 13.35
CA VAL A 30 -4.63 -17.65 14.18
C VAL A 30 -3.66 -18.07 15.27
N GLU A 31 -2.49 -17.43 15.29
CA GLU A 31 -1.49 -17.56 16.34
C GLU A 31 -1.32 -16.22 17.05
N GLN A 32 -1.40 -16.20 18.39
CA GLN A 32 -1.30 -14.99 19.19
C GLN A 32 -0.32 -15.19 20.35
N GLU A 33 0.69 -14.33 20.43
CA GLU A 33 1.66 -14.29 21.54
C GLU A 33 1.63 -12.93 22.24
N GLY A 34 1.52 -12.90 23.57
CA GLY A 34 1.35 -11.64 24.32
C GLY A 34 -0.11 -11.40 24.71
N GLY A 35 -0.59 -10.16 24.72
CA GLY A 35 -1.83 -9.86 25.45
C GLY A 35 -2.65 -8.66 24.97
N GLY A 36 -3.98 -8.77 25.06
CA GLY A 36 -4.90 -7.67 24.73
C GLY A 36 -5.16 -7.49 23.24
N HIS A 37 -4.79 -8.48 22.41
CA HIS A 37 -5.08 -8.47 20.99
C HIS A 37 -6.58 -8.58 20.71
N LEU A 38 -7.03 -7.93 19.64
CA LEU A 38 -8.38 -8.07 19.08
C LEU A 38 -8.29 -8.62 17.66
N VAL A 39 -8.82 -9.81 17.44
CA VAL A 39 -8.92 -10.43 16.11
C VAL A 39 -10.39 -10.60 15.76
N ASN A 40 -10.82 -9.99 14.66
CA ASN A 40 -12.17 -10.16 14.11
C ASN A 40 -12.08 -10.68 12.68
N LEU A 41 -12.46 -11.94 12.48
CA LEU A 41 -12.35 -12.62 11.20
C LEU A 41 -13.74 -13.06 10.73
N THR A 42 -14.06 -12.72 9.48
CA THR A 42 -15.27 -13.20 8.81
C THR A 42 -14.88 -13.83 7.48
N GLN A 43 -15.28 -15.09 7.27
CA GLN A 43 -15.20 -15.73 5.95
C GLN A 43 -16.59 -16.16 5.51
N GLU A 44 -16.99 -15.67 4.34
CA GLU A 44 -18.24 -16.01 3.67
C GLU A 44 -17.90 -16.60 2.29
N GLY A 45 -18.52 -17.72 1.90
CA GLY A 45 -18.22 -18.40 0.63
C GLY A 45 -17.26 -19.59 0.80
N SER A 46 -16.45 -19.92 -0.20
CA SER A 46 -15.71 -21.19 -0.25
C SER A 46 -14.21 -21.04 -0.58
N ASP A 47 -13.38 -21.93 -0.02
CA ASP A 47 -11.93 -22.01 -0.26
C ASP A 47 -11.15 -20.74 0.11
N ASN A 48 -11.71 -19.93 1.00
CA ASN A 48 -11.04 -18.75 1.53
C ASN A 48 -10.02 -19.16 2.62
N GLN A 49 -8.84 -18.55 2.62
CA GLN A 49 -7.77 -18.85 3.56
C GLN A 49 -7.31 -17.59 4.29
N ILE A 50 -7.28 -17.67 5.63
CA ILE A 50 -6.64 -16.68 6.50
C ILE A 50 -5.55 -17.38 7.30
N ASN A 51 -4.32 -16.90 7.17
CA ASN A 51 -3.22 -17.19 8.08
C ASN A 51 -2.85 -15.89 8.80
N LEU A 52 -2.95 -15.86 10.13
CA LEU A 52 -2.72 -14.68 10.93
C LEU A 52 -1.82 -15.02 12.11
N SER A 53 -0.70 -14.31 12.26
CA SER A 53 0.10 -14.30 13.49
C SER A 53 0.22 -12.88 14.05
N GLN A 54 0.03 -12.76 15.37
CA GLN A 54 0.18 -11.51 16.11
C GLN A 54 1.03 -11.72 17.34
N SER A 55 2.08 -10.94 17.53
CA SER A 55 2.88 -10.93 18.75
C SER A 55 2.98 -9.53 19.35
N GLY A 56 2.86 -9.38 20.67
CA GLY A 56 2.99 -8.10 21.37
C GLY A 56 1.78 -7.80 22.25
N TYR A 57 1.35 -6.53 22.28
CA TYR A 57 0.20 -6.08 23.05
C TYR A 57 -0.75 -5.22 22.22
N TYR A 58 -2.06 -5.35 22.45
CA TYR A 58 -3.09 -4.44 21.93
C TYR A 58 -3.21 -4.31 20.39
N ASN A 59 -2.61 -5.22 19.63
CA ASN A 59 -2.83 -5.30 18.18
C ASN A 59 -4.28 -5.61 17.82
N THR A 60 -4.80 -4.92 16.81
CA THR A 60 -6.13 -5.17 16.23
C THR A 60 -6.00 -5.63 14.78
N SER A 61 -6.58 -6.78 14.46
CA SER A 61 -6.69 -7.27 13.08
C SER A 61 -8.14 -7.59 12.74
N MET A 62 -8.62 -6.99 11.67
CA MET A 62 -9.93 -7.24 11.10
C MET A 62 -9.76 -7.74 9.67
N VAL A 63 -10.22 -8.97 9.40
CA VAL A 63 -10.16 -9.56 8.06
C VAL A 63 -11.54 -10.04 7.66
N ILE A 64 -12.01 -9.56 6.51
CA ILE A 64 -13.25 -10.00 5.88
C ILE A 64 -12.89 -10.59 4.52
N GLN A 65 -13.28 -11.84 4.29
CA GLN A 65 -13.21 -12.49 3.00
C GLN A 65 -14.61 -12.93 2.60
N GLN A 66 -15.06 -12.53 1.43
CA GLN A 66 -16.32 -12.97 0.83
C GLN A 66 -16.02 -13.79 -0.43
N ASP A 67 -17.00 -14.47 -1.00
CA ASP A 67 -16.86 -15.21 -2.25
C ASP A 67 -15.82 -16.35 -2.20
N TYR A 68 -14.92 -16.46 -3.19
CA TYR A 68 -14.14 -17.68 -3.41
C TYR A 68 -12.62 -17.46 -3.43
N SER A 69 -11.89 -18.44 -2.88
CA SER A 69 -10.43 -18.60 -3.05
C SER A 69 -9.58 -17.42 -2.56
N ASN A 70 -10.14 -16.51 -1.78
CA ASN A 70 -9.44 -15.34 -1.27
C ASN A 70 -8.39 -15.77 -0.24
N LYS A 71 -7.22 -15.13 -0.25
CA LYS A 71 -6.11 -15.45 0.63
C LYS A 71 -5.58 -14.23 1.36
N VAL A 72 -5.45 -14.36 2.68
CA VAL A 72 -4.74 -13.42 3.55
C VAL A 72 -3.64 -14.15 4.29
N ASP A 73 -2.43 -13.61 4.23
CA ASP A 73 -1.28 -14.01 5.05
C ASP A 73 -0.78 -12.78 5.82
N LEU A 74 -1.00 -12.76 7.13
CA LEU A 74 -0.89 -11.58 7.97
C LEU A 74 0.02 -11.83 9.16
N HIS A 75 1.19 -11.20 9.19
CA HIS A 75 2.12 -11.28 10.31
C HIS A 75 2.30 -9.90 10.92
N GLN A 76 1.95 -9.74 12.20
CA GLN A 76 1.99 -8.47 12.90
C GLN A 76 2.76 -8.62 14.22
N HIS A 77 3.76 -7.76 14.40
CA HIS A 77 4.63 -7.77 15.57
C HIS A 77 4.64 -6.43 16.29
N ASN A 78 4.99 -6.45 17.59
CA ASN A 78 4.97 -5.34 18.54
C ASN A 78 3.55 -4.85 18.86
N ASP A 79 3.38 -3.62 19.33
CA ASP A 79 2.17 -3.16 20.03
C ASP A 79 1.33 -2.11 19.26
N ASP A 80 0.04 -2.04 19.60
CA ASP A 80 -0.93 -1.00 19.17
C ASP A 80 -1.15 -0.85 17.67
N ASN A 81 -0.84 -1.87 16.87
CA ASN A 81 -1.03 -1.80 15.42
C ASN A 81 -2.45 -2.17 15.00
N VAL A 82 -2.96 -1.55 13.93
CA VAL A 82 -4.31 -1.79 13.39
C VAL A 82 -4.22 -2.22 11.93
N ILE A 83 -4.77 -3.40 11.61
CA ILE A 83 -4.84 -3.90 10.23
C ILE A 83 -6.28 -4.25 9.87
N VAL A 84 -6.73 -3.72 8.74
CA VAL A 84 -8.02 -4.03 8.14
C VAL A 84 -7.81 -4.54 6.72
N ILE A 85 -8.34 -5.73 6.42
CA ILE A 85 -8.27 -6.33 5.09
C ILE A 85 -9.68 -6.77 4.68
N ASN A 86 -10.12 -6.35 3.49
CA ASN A 86 -11.39 -6.74 2.89
C ASN A 86 -11.18 -7.25 1.45
N GLN A 87 -11.60 -8.49 1.18
CA GLN A 87 -11.52 -9.13 -0.13
C GLN A 87 -12.90 -9.62 -0.57
N LYS A 88 -13.35 -9.16 -1.75
CA LYS A 88 -14.65 -9.47 -2.34
C LYS A 88 -14.59 -9.51 -3.88
N GLY A 89 -15.67 -9.97 -4.51
CA GLY A 89 -15.86 -9.94 -5.95
C GLY A 89 -15.16 -11.07 -6.73
N SER A 90 -14.58 -12.05 -6.02
CA SER A 90 -13.78 -13.11 -6.65
C SER A 90 -14.61 -14.31 -7.10
N ASN A 91 -14.25 -14.86 -8.25
CA ASN A 91 -14.78 -16.11 -8.78
C ASN A 91 -14.01 -17.32 -8.23
N GLN A 92 -14.63 -18.50 -8.31
CA GLN A 92 -13.99 -19.75 -7.89
C GLN A 92 -12.65 -19.97 -8.61
N GLY A 93 -11.56 -20.10 -7.84
CA GLY A 93 -10.21 -20.29 -8.36
C GLY A 93 -9.46 -19.00 -8.73
N SER A 94 -10.09 -17.83 -8.62
CA SER A 94 -9.53 -16.53 -9.00
C SER A 94 -9.58 -15.51 -7.84
N GLY A 95 -9.32 -16.00 -6.63
CA GLY A 95 -9.32 -15.20 -5.42
C GLY A 95 -8.24 -14.12 -5.38
N ASN A 96 -8.53 -13.05 -4.65
CA ASN A 96 -7.59 -12.00 -4.33
C ASN A 96 -6.59 -12.47 -3.25
N SER A 97 -5.40 -11.88 -3.24
CA SER A 97 -4.35 -12.21 -2.29
C SER A 97 -3.81 -10.94 -1.64
N ALA A 98 -3.73 -10.94 -0.31
CA ALA A 98 -3.07 -9.91 0.48
C ALA A 98 -2.00 -10.57 1.36
N ARG A 99 -0.77 -10.07 1.29
CA ARG A 99 0.32 -10.46 2.19
C ARG A 99 0.82 -9.22 2.92
N VAL A 100 0.89 -9.32 4.23
CA VAL A 100 1.28 -8.21 5.08
C VAL A 100 2.30 -8.69 6.10
N HIS A 101 3.44 -8.03 6.13
CA HIS A 101 4.40 -8.13 7.22
C HIS A 101 4.51 -6.77 7.90
N GLN A 102 4.22 -6.73 9.19
CA GLN A 102 4.28 -5.50 9.95
C GLN A 102 5.24 -5.64 11.13
N TRP A 103 6.30 -4.82 11.10
CA TRP A 103 7.17 -4.54 12.22
C TRP A 103 7.03 -3.06 12.62
N GLY A 104 6.84 -2.79 13.90
CA GLY A 104 6.77 -1.43 14.45
C GLY A 104 5.57 -1.18 15.37
N LEU A 105 5.33 0.06 15.82
CA LEU A 105 4.23 0.38 16.75
C LEU A 105 3.26 1.39 16.16
N ASN A 106 1.98 1.26 16.52
CA ASN A 106 0.93 2.22 16.21
C ASN A 106 0.78 2.54 14.71
N ASN A 107 1.06 1.59 13.82
CA ASN A 107 0.80 1.78 12.39
C ASN A 107 -0.58 1.25 12.00
N THR A 108 -1.16 1.90 11.00
CA THR A 108 -2.48 1.56 10.45
C THR A 108 -2.33 1.07 9.01
N LEU A 109 -2.93 -0.08 8.71
CA LEU A 109 -3.03 -0.63 7.36
C LEU A 109 -4.49 -0.87 6.98
N SER A 110 -4.85 -0.45 5.77
CA SER A 110 -6.09 -0.83 5.10
C SER A 110 -5.82 -1.42 3.72
N ILE A 111 -6.37 -2.60 3.43
CA ILE A 111 -6.37 -3.22 2.10
C ILE A 111 -7.81 -3.52 1.69
N GLU A 112 -8.26 -3.00 0.56
CA GLU A 112 -9.52 -3.38 -0.10
C GLU A 112 -9.23 -3.92 -1.50
N GLN A 113 -9.72 -5.13 -1.79
CA GLN A 113 -9.62 -5.77 -3.10
C GLN A 113 -11.00 -6.20 -3.57
N ASP A 114 -11.47 -5.64 -4.69
CA ASP A 114 -12.74 -5.94 -5.34
C ASP A 114 -12.49 -6.44 -6.77
N GLY A 115 -12.84 -7.70 -7.02
CA GLY A 115 -12.68 -8.38 -8.32
C GLY A 115 -11.84 -9.64 -8.22
N ASN A 116 -11.12 -10.00 -9.29
CA ASN A 116 -10.38 -11.26 -9.39
C ASN A 116 -8.87 -11.07 -9.42
N GLU A 117 -8.15 -11.97 -8.76
CA GLU A 117 -6.69 -12.11 -8.86
C GLU A 117 -5.89 -10.83 -8.53
N ASN A 118 -6.49 -9.90 -7.77
CA ASN A 118 -5.78 -8.73 -7.27
C ASN A 118 -4.77 -9.17 -6.19
N LYS A 119 -3.59 -8.53 -6.20
CA LYS A 119 -2.48 -8.84 -5.30
C LYS A 119 -2.02 -7.59 -4.58
N ALA A 120 -1.95 -7.67 -3.27
CA ALA A 120 -1.39 -6.64 -2.40
C ALA A 120 -0.24 -7.23 -1.58
N TYR A 121 0.91 -6.58 -1.59
CA TYR A 121 2.02 -6.84 -0.69
C TYR A 121 2.34 -5.59 0.11
N VAL A 122 2.42 -5.73 1.44
CA VAL A 122 2.74 -4.62 2.34
C VAL A 122 3.82 -5.02 3.33
N GLU A 123 4.77 -4.11 3.53
CA GLU A 123 5.81 -4.23 4.54
C GLU A 123 5.93 -2.93 5.34
N PHE A 124 6.01 -3.05 6.66
CA PHE A 124 6.30 -1.95 7.59
C PHE A 124 7.54 -2.26 8.41
N ASP A 125 8.40 -1.27 8.58
CA ASP A 125 9.43 -1.24 9.64
C ASP A 125 9.55 0.18 10.24
N THR A 126 8.45 0.67 10.84
CA THR A 126 8.26 2.09 11.21
C THR A 126 7.23 2.29 12.34
N PHE A 127 7.02 3.52 12.83
CA PHE A 127 6.02 3.84 13.85
C PHE A 127 5.06 4.94 13.38
N ASN A 128 3.79 4.93 13.82
CA ASN A 128 2.79 5.95 13.46
C ASN A 128 2.52 6.12 11.94
N SER A 129 2.79 5.09 11.14
CA SER A 129 2.68 5.16 9.67
C SER A 129 1.33 4.64 9.16
N LEU A 130 0.97 5.06 7.95
CA LEU A 130 -0.29 4.71 7.29
C LEU A 130 0.00 4.09 5.92
N ILE A 131 -0.54 2.89 5.69
CA ILE A 131 -0.57 2.30 4.35
C ILE A 131 -2.01 2.04 3.95
N THR A 132 -2.38 2.46 2.74
CA THR A 132 -3.69 2.16 2.14
C THR A 132 -3.52 1.60 0.75
N ILE A 133 -4.11 0.43 0.48
CA ILE A 133 -4.20 -0.16 -0.84
C ILE A 133 -5.68 -0.38 -1.18
N SER A 134 -6.13 0.14 -2.32
CA SER A 134 -7.45 -0.12 -2.88
C SER A 134 -7.31 -0.57 -4.33
N GLN A 135 -7.85 -1.75 -4.66
CA GLN A 135 -7.79 -2.35 -5.99
C GLN A 135 -9.19 -2.76 -6.43
N THR A 136 -9.69 -2.16 -7.51
CA THR A 136 -10.96 -2.52 -8.15
C THR A 136 -10.72 -2.95 -9.58
N GLY A 137 -11.22 -4.12 -9.96
CA GLY A 137 -10.99 -4.75 -11.27
C GLY A 137 -10.22 -6.06 -11.11
N ASN A 138 -9.50 -6.49 -12.14
CA ASN A 138 -8.85 -7.80 -12.16
C ASN A 138 -7.34 -7.70 -12.39
N ASN A 139 -6.59 -8.63 -11.80
CA ASN A 139 -5.15 -8.78 -12.00
C ASN A 139 -4.32 -7.54 -11.62
N ASN A 140 -4.83 -6.67 -10.75
CA ASN A 140 -4.06 -5.54 -10.26
C ASN A 140 -3.01 -6.00 -9.24
N ALA A 141 -1.83 -5.38 -9.24
CA ALA A 141 -0.76 -5.66 -8.30
C ALA A 141 -0.29 -4.36 -7.64
N ALA A 142 -0.31 -4.34 -6.30
CA ALA A 142 0.12 -3.22 -5.49
C ALA A 142 1.17 -3.70 -4.47
N THR A 143 2.26 -2.95 -4.38
CA THR A 143 3.29 -3.14 -3.38
C THR A 143 3.49 -1.83 -2.63
N ALA A 144 3.37 -1.85 -1.30
CA ALA A 144 3.57 -0.65 -0.49
C ALA A 144 4.57 -0.89 0.65
N PHE A 145 5.50 0.04 0.83
CA PHE A 145 6.53 0.02 1.86
C PHE A 145 6.50 1.30 2.68
N ALA A 146 6.67 1.17 3.98
CA ALA A 146 6.93 2.27 4.89
C ALA A 146 8.02 1.87 5.89
N ASP A 147 9.23 2.38 5.72
CA ASP A 147 10.38 1.99 6.54
C ASP A 147 11.02 3.21 7.23
N TYR A 148 11.59 2.97 8.41
CA TYR A 148 12.39 3.93 9.19
C TYR A 148 11.65 5.19 9.68
N PHE A 149 11.94 5.60 10.93
CA PHE A 149 11.37 6.79 11.59
C PHE A 149 9.83 6.77 11.63
N GLU A 150 9.16 7.92 11.83
CA GLU A 150 7.71 7.98 12.09
C GLU A 150 6.90 8.63 10.95
N LYS A 151 5.62 8.25 10.83
CA LYS A 151 4.59 8.93 10.01
C LYS A 151 4.80 8.88 8.49
N ASN A 152 5.35 7.78 7.99
CA ASN A 152 5.38 7.52 6.56
C ASN A 152 3.97 7.16 6.06
N THR A 153 3.62 7.63 4.86
CA THR A 153 2.34 7.34 4.22
C THR A 153 2.55 6.76 2.82
N ALA A 154 2.11 5.53 2.61
CA ALA A 154 2.09 4.91 1.27
C ALA A 154 0.65 4.62 0.83
N ILE A 155 0.23 5.17 -0.30
CA ILE A 155 -1.13 5.03 -0.82
C ILE A 155 -1.07 4.47 -2.24
N VAL A 156 -1.84 3.41 -2.50
CA VAL A 156 -2.03 2.86 -3.83
C VAL A 156 -3.52 2.70 -4.11
N THR A 157 -4.02 3.33 -5.17
CA THR A 157 -5.38 3.16 -5.68
C THR A 157 -5.32 2.73 -7.14
N GLN A 158 -5.93 1.59 -7.47
CA GLN A 158 -5.96 1.04 -8.83
C GLN A 158 -7.40 0.72 -9.22
N GLU A 159 -7.88 1.35 -10.30
CA GLU A 159 -9.19 1.09 -10.90
C GLU A 159 -9.00 0.65 -12.36
N GLY A 160 -9.45 -0.55 -12.70
CA GLY A 160 -9.26 -1.18 -14.01
C GLY A 160 -8.49 -2.50 -13.92
N ASP A 161 -7.96 -2.99 -15.02
CA ASP A 161 -7.33 -4.31 -15.08
C ASP A 161 -5.81 -4.25 -15.35
N ASN A 162 -5.07 -5.19 -14.74
CA ASN A 162 -3.63 -5.40 -14.96
C ASN A 162 -2.72 -4.21 -14.60
N ASN A 163 -3.14 -3.36 -13.67
CA ASN A 163 -2.30 -2.25 -13.20
C ASN A 163 -1.24 -2.73 -12.20
N ILE A 164 -0.06 -2.12 -12.24
CA ILE A 164 1.04 -2.39 -11.31
C ILE A 164 1.49 -1.07 -10.66
N ALA A 165 1.48 -1.04 -9.34
CA ALA A 165 1.88 0.12 -8.55
C ALA A 165 2.84 -0.27 -7.43
N ILE A 166 3.91 0.50 -7.29
CA ILE A 166 4.86 0.41 -6.18
C ILE A 166 4.90 1.77 -5.50
N SER A 167 4.62 1.81 -4.20
CA SER A 167 4.66 3.01 -3.38
C SER A 167 5.58 2.80 -2.19
N HIS A 168 6.59 3.65 -2.04
CA HIS A 168 7.60 3.48 -1.00
C HIS A 168 7.88 4.83 -0.35
N SER A 169 7.69 4.91 0.97
CA SER A 169 7.96 6.11 1.77
C SER A 169 8.92 5.78 2.92
N ASP A 170 10.06 6.47 3.00
CA ASP A 170 11.10 6.24 4.00
C ASP A 170 11.47 7.49 4.81
N TRP A 171 12.10 7.28 5.98
CA TRP A 171 12.78 8.28 6.84
C TRP A 171 11.92 9.34 7.53
N GLY A 172 10.60 9.33 7.34
CA GLY A 172 9.63 10.00 8.20
C GLY A 172 8.93 11.21 7.55
N ASP A 173 7.67 11.42 7.93
CA ASP A 173 6.77 12.45 7.37
C ASP A 173 6.67 12.44 5.83
N SER A 174 7.05 11.35 5.17
CA SER A 174 7.08 11.23 3.70
C SER A 174 5.84 10.54 3.15
N ILE A 175 5.40 10.99 1.97
CA ILE A 175 4.20 10.53 1.27
C ILE A 175 4.62 9.98 -0.10
N ALA A 176 4.30 8.71 -0.35
CA ALA A 176 4.29 8.14 -1.68
C ALA A 176 2.84 7.75 -2.02
N ALA A 177 2.32 8.27 -3.13
CA ALA A 177 0.95 8.05 -3.56
C ALA A 177 0.91 7.68 -5.05
N VAL A 178 0.19 6.61 -5.37
CA VAL A 178 -0.04 6.15 -6.74
C VAL A 178 -1.54 5.98 -6.96
N VAL A 179 -2.06 6.63 -8.00
CA VAL A 179 -3.43 6.49 -8.49
C VAL A 179 -3.36 6.05 -9.96
N GLN A 180 -4.03 4.95 -10.29
CA GLN A 180 -4.10 4.41 -11.65
C GLN A 180 -5.57 4.14 -12.01
N GLU A 181 -6.06 4.78 -13.05
CA GLU A 181 -7.38 4.56 -13.64
C GLU A 181 -7.21 4.12 -15.10
N GLY A 182 -7.72 2.95 -15.46
CA GLY A 182 -7.54 2.33 -16.78
C GLY A 182 -6.75 1.03 -16.70
N ASN A 183 -6.17 0.57 -17.81
CA ASN A 183 -5.61 -0.78 -17.87
C ASN A 183 -4.12 -0.81 -18.17
N SER A 184 -3.42 -1.81 -17.63
CA SER A 184 -2.01 -2.06 -17.93
C SER A 184 -1.08 -0.89 -17.62
N ASN A 185 -1.41 -0.06 -16.63
CA ASN A 185 -0.55 1.03 -16.17
C ASN A 185 0.54 0.52 -15.22
N TYR A 186 1.70 1.16 -15.25
CA TYR A 186 2.83 0.90 -14.36
C TYR A 186 3.28 2.19 -13.67
N ALA A 187 3.35 2.18 -12.34
CA ALA A 187 3.80 3.31 -11.55
C ALA A 187 4.74 2.89 -10.43
N TRP A 188 5.79 3.68 -10.21
CA TRP A 188 6.70 3.54 -9.07
C TRP A 188 6.96 4.91 -8.43
N ALA A 189 6.38 5.13 -7.26
CA ALA A 189 6.62 6.28 -6.40
C ALA A 189 7.59 5.91 -5.27
N TYR A 190 8.69 6.66 -5.14
CA TYR A 190 9.72 6.46 -4.11
C TYR A 190 10.03 7.81 -3.44
N ALA A 191 9.54 7.99 -2.21
CA ALA A 191 9.74 9.18 -1.38
C ALA A 191 10.68 8.83 -0.21
N ASN A 192 11.98 9.03 -0.41
CA ASN A 192 13.04 8.72 0.56
C ASN A 192 13.60 10.01 1.14
N ASP A 193 13.99 10.03 2.42
CA ASP A 193 14.31 11.22 3.23
C ASP A 193 13.05 11.95 3.76
N ILE A 194 13.22 12.92 4.67
CA ILE A 194 12.12 13.48 5.48
C ILE A 194 11.21 14.42 4.67
N SER A 195 9.89 14.32 4.86
CA SER A 195 8.90 15.26 4.27
C SER A 195 8.90 15.32 2.74
N ASN A 196 9.26 14.22 2.07
CA ASN A 196 9.16 14.13 0.61
C ASN A 196 7.79 13.63 0.19
N ASN A 197 7.23 14.26 -0.84
CA ASN A 197 5.96 13.90 -1.45
C ASN A 197 6.20 13.46 -2.89
N VAL A 198 5.79 12.24 -3.22
CA VAL A 198 5.78 11.73 -4.59
C VAL A 198 4.37 11.24 -4.91
N HIS A 199 3.69 11.97 -5.77
CA HIS A 199 2.38 11.62 -6.29
C HIS A 199 2.49 11.25 -7.78
N ILE A 200 1.88 10.12 -8.14
CA ILE A 200 1.74 9.66 -9.51
C ILE A 200 0.27 9.39 -9.77
N ASN A 201 -0.31 10.07 -10.76
CA ASN A 201 -1.66 9.85 -11.25
C ASN A 201 -1.62 9.47 -12.74
N GLN A 202 -2.17 8.31 -13.08
CA GLN A 202 -2.24 7.79 -14.45
C GLN A 202 -3.70 7.47 -14.81
N THR A 203 -4.27 8.20 -15.76
CA THR A 203 -5.57 7.92 -16.35
C THR A 203 -5.40 7.47 -17.81
N GLY A 204 -5.98 6.33 -18.18
CA GLY A 204 -5.88 5.71 -19.51
C GLY A 204 -5.10 4.39 -19.48
N ASP A 205 -4.65 3.92 -20.63
CA ASP A 205 -4.06 2.58 -20.77
C ASP A 205 -2.55 2.61 -21.11
N PHE A 206 -1.80 1.65 -20.58
CA PHE A 206 -0.38 1.44 -20.88
C PHE A 206 0.57 2.59 -20.49
N ASN A 207 0.21 3.41 -19.50
CA ASN A 207 1.06 4.48 -19.01
C ASN A 207 2.16 3.94 -18.08
N THR A 208 3.35 4.52 -18.16
CA THR A 208 4.51 4.18 -17.31
C THR A 208 5.01 5.43 -16.62
N ALA A 209 5.10 5.42 -15.28
CA ALA A 209 5.61 6.53 -14.49
C ALA A 209 6.57 6.05 -13.42
N ARG A 210 7.67 6.79 -13.22
CA ARG A 210 8.60 6.60 -12.11
C ARG A 210 8.94 7.95 -11.50
N GLY A 211 8.57 8.17 -10.25
CA GLY A 211 8.90 9.34 -9.45
C GLY A 211 9.82 8.95 -8.30
N VAL A 212 10.99 9.57 -8.21
CA VAL A 212 11.99 9.26 -7.18
C VAL A 212 12.48 10.56 -6.55
N ALA A 213 12.21 10.74 -5.27
CA ALA A 213 12.85 11.72 -4.40
C ALA A 213 13.80 10.94 -3.47
N ASP A 214 15.10 10.96 -3.74
CA ASP A 214 16.06 10.08 -3.05
C ASP A 214 16.82 10.76 -1.91
N LEU A 215 17.01 12.09 -1.97
CA LEU A 215 17.81 12.85 -1.01
C LEU A 215 17.30 14.30 -0.85
N GLY A 216 17.28 14.80 0.38
CA GLY A 216 16.84 16.15 0.75
C GLY A 216 15.40 16.19 1.24
N GLU A 217 15.09 17.17 2.09
CA GLU A 217 13.74 17.33 2.68
C GLU A 217 12.77 18.05 1.72
N GLU A 218 11.45 17.98 1.94
CA GLU A 218 10.44 18.84 1.27
C GLU A 218 10.45 18.83 -0.28
N ASN A 219 10.84 17.72 -0.92
CA ASN A 219 10.66 17.57 -2.36
C ASN A 219 9.21 17.20 -2.68
N ASP A 220 8.67 17.81 -3.71
CA ASP A 220 7.32 17.56 -4.21
C ASP A 220 7.41 17.13 -5.68
N ILE A 221 7.15 15.85 -5.94
CA ILE A 221 7.14 15.26 -7.29
C ILE A 221 5.71 14.90 -7.62
N ASP A 222 5.16 15.52 -8.65
CA ASP A 222 3.85 15.21 -9.20
C ASP A 222 3.99 14.74 -10.65
N ILE A 223 3.44 13.56 -10.95
CA ILE A 223 3.38 13.00 -12.29
C ILE A 223 1.92 12.75 -12.63
N GLU A 224 1.38 13.52 -13.56
CA GLU A 224 0.04 13.33 -14.12
C GLU A 224 0.15 12.86 -15.58
N GLN A 225 -0.47 11.72 -15.90
CA GLN A 225 -0.53 11.15 -17.24
C GLN A 225 -1.99 10.88 -17.61
N VAL A 226 -2.51 11.53 -18.65
CA VAL A 226 -3.90 11.35 -19.13
C VAL A 226 -3.90 10.96 -20.60
N GLY A 227 -4.20 9.70 -20.90
CA GLY A 227 -4.16 9.14 -22.25
C GLY A 227 -3.46 7.79 -22.25
N ASN A 228 -2.95 7.38 -23.42
CA ASN A 228 -2.37 6.04 -23.56
C ASN A 228 -0.86 6.10 -23.87
N GLN A 229 -0.13 5.09 -23.39
CA GLN A 229 1.28 4.84 -23.72
C GLN A 229 2.23 5.98 -23.32
N HIS A 230 1.94 6.69 -22.23
CA HIS A 230 2.84 7.70 -21.70
C HIS A 230 4.04 7.08 -20.99
N THR A 231 5.16 7.78 -21.01
CA THR A 231 6.32 7.42 -20.20
C THR A 231 6.89 8.65 -19.50
N ALA A 232 6.91 8.65 -18.18
CA ALA A 232 7.49 9.69 -17.35
C ALA A 232 8.52 9.09 -16.40
N ASN A 233 9.72 9.65 -16.37
CA ASN A 233 10.74 9.32 -15.38
C ASN A 233 11.26 10.61 -14.75
N ILE A 234 11.04 10.78 -13.45
CA ILE A 234 11.47 11.92 -12.67
C ILE A 234 12.40 11.46 -11.55
N TYR A 235 13.55 12.14 -11.46
CA TYR A 235 14.51 11.98 -10.36
C TYR A 235 14.84 13.35 -9.76
N ALA A 236 14.59 13.49 -8.46
CA ALA A 236 15.15 14.54 -7.64
C ALA A 236 16.31 13.96 -6.83
N GLU A 237 17.54 14.32 -7.21
CA GLU A 237 18.77 13.90 -6.52
C GLU A 237 19.50 15.13 -5.94
N GLN A 238 19.94 15.07 -4.68
CA GLN A 238 20.89 16.02 -4.10
C GLN A 238 22.29 15.40 -4.02
N GLY A 239 23.32 16.22 -4.20
CA GLY A 239 24.71 15.79 -3.97
C GLY A 239 25.06 15.84 -2.48
N PHE A 240 25.38 14.69 -1.88
CA PHE A 240 26.16 14.42 -0.65
C PHE A 240 25.94 15.26 0.64
N TRP A 241 24.97 16.18 0.71
CA TRP A 241 24.69 16.96 1.92
C TRP A 241 23.20 16.98 2.24
N HIS A 242 22.84 16.34 3.37
CA HIS A 242 21.59 16.58 4.09
C HIS A 242 21.49 18.08 4.41
N GLY A 243 20.45 18.73 3.92
CA GLY A 243 20.12 20.10 4.29
C GLY A 243 19.47 20.87 3.16
N ILE A 244 18.14 21.02 3.27
CA ILE A 244 17.27 21.97 2.55
C ILE A 244 16.86 21.55 1.12
N GLY A 245 16.26 20.39 0.90
CA GLY A 245 15.53 20.14 -0.36
C GLY A 245 14.28 21.02 -0.43
N ASN A 246 13.84 21.40 -1.63
CA ASN A 246 12.62 22.17 -1.90
C ASN A 246 12.41 22.12 -3.43
N ASN A 247 12.55 20.93 -4.01
CA ASN A 247 12.40 20.77 -5.44
C ASN A 247 10.93 20.46 -5.74
N ILE A 248 10.33 21.24 -6.63
CA ILE A 248 8.98 21.03 -7.13
C ILE A 248 9.10 20.55 -8.57
N LEU A 249 8.82 19.28 -8.81
CA LEU A 249 8.88 18.65 -10.12
C LEU A 249 7.48 18.22 -10.53
N ALA A 250 6.92 18.86 -11.54
CA ALA A 250 5.65 18.48 -12.12
C ALA A 250 5.85 18.00 -13.56
N VAL A 251 5.34 16.82 -13.89
CA VAL A 251 5.15 16.37 -15.28
C VAL A 251 3.66 16.16 -15.49
N SER A 252 3.08 16.86 -16.46
CA SER A 252 1.73 16.60 -16.96
C SER A 252 1.85 16.14 -18.43
N GLN A 253 1.33 14.96 -18.77
CA GLN A 253 1.31 14.43 -20.13
C GLN A 253 -0.14 14.15 -20.56
N THR A 254 -0.54 14.62 -21.73
CA THR A 254 -1.86 14.39 -22.33
C THR A 254 -1.69 13.72 -23.70
N ASP A 255 -2.35 12.58 -23.91
CA ASP A 255 -2.42 11.80 -25.18
C ASP A 255 -1.07 11.43 -25.89
N GLN A 256 -1.12 10.71 -27.01
CA GLN A 256 -0.21 9.58 -27.28
C GLN A 256 1.31 9.83 -27.22
N ALA A 257 2.00 8.84 -26.63
CA ALA A 257 3.45 8.58 -26.69
C ALA A 257 4.37 9.70 -26.15
N ASN A 258 3.84 10.56 -25.29
CA ASN A 258 4.63 11.58 -24.60
C ASN A 258 5.68 10.94 -23.68
N SER A 259 6.92 11.39 -23.83
CA SER A 259 8.07 10.96 -23.02
C SER A 259 8.68 12.15 -22.30
N ALA A 260 8.75 12.06 -20.98
CA ALA A 260 9.37 13.06 -20.13
C ALA A 260 10.48 12.40 -19.29
N MET A 261 11.66 13.00 -19.32
CA MET A 261 12.75 12.68 -18.40
C MET A 261 13.15 13.97 -17.70
N VAL A 262 12.91 14.04 -16.39
CA VAL A 262 13.36 15.16 -15.57
C VAL A 262 14.41 14.65 -14.59
N ARG A 263 15.54 15.34 -14.55
CA ARG A 263 16.53 15.17 -13.50
C ARG A 263 16.92 16.53 -12.98
N THR A 264 16.62 16.81 -11.72
CA THR A 264 17.06 18.04 -11.04
C THR A 264 18.15 17.71 -10.05
N LEU A 265 19.17 18.56 -10.00
CA LEU A 265 20.22 18.52 -9.00
C LEU A 265 20.20 19.83 -8.21
N GLY A 266 20.36 19.78 -6.90
CA GLY A 266 20.42 20.97 -6.04
C GLY A 266 19.05 21.39 -5.47
N HIS A 267 19.01 22.59 -4.87
CA HIS A 267 17.88 23.10 -4.09
C HIS A 267 17.02 24.10 -4.87
N GLY A 268 15.71 24.15 -4.59
CA GLY A 268 14.80 25.17 -5.12
C GLY A 268 14.53 25.07 -6.63
N ASN A 269 14.74 23.89 -7.23
CA ASN A 269 14.41 23.69 -8.63
C ASN A 269 12.89 23.59 -8.77
N SER A 270 12.34 24.38 -9.69
CA SER A 270 10.99 24.17 -10.18
C SER A 270 11.10 23.71 -11.63
N VAL A 271 10.71 22.46 -11.88
CA VAL A 271 10.59 21.93 -13.24
C VAL A 271 9.13 21.62 -13.48
N SER A 272 8.57 22.26 -14.51
CA SER A 272 7.27 21.89 -15.04
C SER A 272 7.46 21.42 -16.47
N ILE A 273 7.09 20.18 -16.74
CA ILE A 273 6.93 19.65 -18.10
C ILE A 273 5.44 19.51 -18.34
N ASN A 274 4.96 20.08 -19.45
CA ASN A 274 3.61 19.88 -19.94
C ASN A 274 3.70 19.30 -21.35
N GLN A 275 3.12 18.12 -21.58
CA GLN A 275 3.04 17.48 -22.89
C GLN A 275 1.57 17.17 -23.20
N GLY A 276 1.18 17.23 -24.47
CA GLY A 276 -0.21 17.05 -24.90
C GLY A 276 -0.38 16.39 -26.27
N THR A 277 -1.62 16.20 -26.72
CA THR A 277 -1.97 16.20 -28.16
C THR A 277 -3.03 17.27 -28.46
N SER A 278 -3.10 17.70 -29.72
CA SER A 278 -3.91 18.83 -30.19
C SER A 278 -5.43 18.70 -29.92
N LEU A 279 -6.02 19.79 -29.40
CA LEU A 279 -7.45 20.21 -29.41
C LEU A 279 -8.53 19.18 -29.07
#